data_AF-A0A2G1DEN0-F1
#
_entry.id   AF-A0A2G1DEN0-F1
#
_cell.length_a   1.000
_cell.length_b   1.000
_cell.length_c   1.000
_cell.angle_alpha   90.00
_cell.angle_beta   90.00
_cell.angle_gamma   90.00
#
_symmetry.space_group_name_H-M   'P 1'
#
loop_
_entity.id
_entity.type
_entity.pdbx_description
1 polymer ?
#
loop_
_entity_poly.entity_id
_entity_poly.type
_entity_poly.pdbx_seq_one_letter_code
_entity_poly.pdbx_strand_id
1 'polypeptide(L)'
;MQSRIINTGEPRNVVGHIVSGAVASAVVSGTINYKKAKEEKISSKDAVKDTVKKTAQGAIATGTAIATANHIGQGGWLKALTALSVGMAGIYAVEVIDEKLANKYEEIENQNEDILIQEDN
;
A
#
# COMPACT_ATOMS: atom_id res chain seq x y z
N MET A 1 14.84 36.71 -11.32
CA MET A 1 14.09 35.59 -10.68
C MET A 1 14.71 34.29 -11.18
N GLN A 2 15.48 33.57 -10.35
CA GLN A 2 16.01 32.24 -10.75
C GLN A 2 14.82 31.32 -11.05
N SER A 3 14.85 30.63 -12.19
CA SER A 3 13.88 29.57 -12.46
C SER A 3 14.02 28.52 -11.36
N ARG A 4 13.04 28.42 -10.45
CA ARG A 4 12.99 27.36 -9.42
C ARG A 4 12.60 26.02 -10.06
N ILE A 5 13.26 25.67 -11.15
CA ILE A 5 13.12 24.38 -11.83
C ILE A 5 14.24 23.53 -11.26
N ILE A 6 13.88 22.51 -10.48
CA ILE A 6 14.84 21.50 -10.03
C ILE A 6 14.93 20.47 -11.15
N ASN A 7 16.14 20.19 -11.63
CA ASN A 7 16.35 19.15 -12.60
C ASN A 7 16.20 17.77 -11.93
N THR A 8 15.10 17.09 -12.19
CA THR A 8 14.80 15.73 -11.68
C THR A 8 15.12 14.62 -12.70
N GLY A 9 15.81 14.99 -13.79
CA GLY A 9 15.98 14.17 -14.99
C GLY A 9 14.76 14.19 -15.90
N GLU A 10 14.77 13.32 -16.90
CA GLU A 10 13.67 13.18 -17.86
C GLU A 10 12.38 12.65 -17.22
N PRO A 11 11.20 13.04 -17.74
CA PRO A 11 9.92 12.50 -17.29
C PRO A 11 9.82 10.98 -17.46
N ARG A 12 9.38 10.29 -16.40
CA ARG A 12 9.27 8.82 -16.36
C ARG A 12 7.80 8.36 -16.48
N ASN A 13 7.57 7.15 -17.01
CA ASN A 13 6.23 6.57 -17.09
C ASN A 13 5.70 6.19 -15.69
N VAL A 14 4.65 6.87 -15.22
CA VAL A 14 4.07 6.66 -13.88
C VAL A 14 3.48 5.26 -13.73
N VAL A 15 2.69 4.80 -14.70
CA VAL A 15 1.98 3.51 -14.64
C VAL A 15 2.96 2.34 -14.58
N GLY A 16 4.02 2.37 -15.41
CA GLY A 16 5.05 1.34 -15.39
C GLY A 16 5.76 1.27 -14.03
N HIS A 17 6.01 2.41 -13.40
CA HIS A 17 6.64 2.44 -12.08
C HIS A 17 5.70 2.03 -10.94
N ILE A 18 4.38 2.24 -11.06
CA ILE A 18 3.39 1.69 -10.13
C ILE A 18 3.49 0.16 -10.11
N VAL A 19 3.50 -0.46 -11.29
CA VAL A 19 3.60 -1.94 -11.41
C VAL A 19 4.93 -2.43 -10.83
N SER A 20 6.05 -1.80 -11.18
CA SER A 20 7.36 -2.17 -10.64
C SER A 20 7.44 -2.00 -9.13
N GLY A 21 6.87 -0.91 -8.59
CA GLY A 21 6.77 -0.68 -7.14
C GLY A 21 5.97 -1.77 -6.44
N ALA A 22 4.85 -2.19 -7.03
CA ALA A 22 4.05 -3.29 -6.52
C ALA A 22 4.86 -4.58 -6.46
N VAL A 23 5.50 -4.97 -7.57
CA VAL A 23 6.27 -6.22 -7.67
C VAL A 23 7.44 -6.21 -6.68
N ALA A 24 8.22 -5.12 -6.62
CA ALA A 24 9.33 -5.01 -5.70
C ALA A 24 8.87 -5.13 -4.23
N SER A 25 7.80 -4.43 -3.87
CA SER A 25 7.25 -4.50 -2.52
C SER A 25 6.66 -5.87 -2.19
N ALA A 26 6.04 -6.56 -3.15
CA ALA A 26 5.53 -7.92 -2.96
C ALA A 26 6.67 -8.91 -2.68
N VAL A 27 7.76 -8.85 -3.47
CA VAL A 27 8.92 -9.73 -3.29
C VAL A 27 9.58 -9.48 -1.93
N VAL A 28 9.82 -8.22 -1.58
CA VAL A 28 10.50 -7.88 -0.33
C VAL A 28 9.63 -8.23 0.88
N SER A 29 8.38 -7.76 0.90
CA SER A 29 7.48 -8.03 2.04
C SER A 29 7.13 -9.50 2.14
N GLY A 30 6.87 -10.18 1.02
CA GLY A 30 6.60 -11.61 0.97
C GLY A 30 7.78 -12.43 1.50
N THR A 31 9.01 -12.10 1.12
CA THR A 31 10.20 -12.80 1.63
C THR A 31 10.38 -12.60 3.13
N ILE A 32 10.23 -11.36 3.61
CA ILE A 32 10.33 -11.04 5.04
C ILE A 32 9.25 -11.76 5.85
N ASN A 33 8.01 -11.72 5.36
CA ASN A 33 6.85 -12.31 6.05
C ASN A 33 6.85 -13.83 5.99
N TYR A 34 7.33 -14.43 4.88
CA TYR A 34 7.57 -15.87 4.81
C TYR A 34 8.54 -16.32 5.90
N LYS A 35 9.67 -15.61 6.07
CA LYS A 35 10.63 -15.92 7.13
C LYS A 35 9.99 -15.79 8.51
N LYS A 36 9.25 -14.71 8.78
CA LYS A 36 8.57 -14.52 10.06
C LYS A 36 7.53 -15.61 10.34
N ALA A 37 6.76 -16.03 9.34
CA ALA A 37 5.77 -17.10 9.48
C ALA A 37 6.43 -18.45 9.77
N LYS A 38 7.55 -18.76 9.09
CA LYS A 38 8.34 -19.97 9.36
C LYS A 38 8.95 -19.99 10.77
N GLU A 39 9.29 -18.82 11.31
CA GLU A 39 9.80 -18.64 12.67
C GLU A 39 8.68 -18.49 13.72
N GLU A 40 7.40 -18.74 13.35
CA GLU A 40 6.22 -18.61 14.22
C GLU A 40 6.06 -17.21 14.87
N LYS A 41 6.65 -16.18 14.26
CA LYS A 41 6.57 -14.78 14.74
C LYS A 41 5.31 -14.07 14.29
N ILE A 42 4.67 -14.55 13.22
CA ILE A 42 3.39 -14.08 12.69
C ILE A 42 2.61 -15.28 12.17
N SER A 43 1.28 -15.18 12.14
CA SER A 43 0.45 -16.20 11.50
C SER A 43 0.63 -16.17 9.97
N SER A 44 0.35 -17.29 9.30
CA SER A 44 0.37 -17.33 7.83
C SER A 44 -0.66 -16.38 7.21
N LYS A 45 -1.82 -16.20 7.87
CA LYS A 45 -2.88 -15.27 7.44
C LYS A 45 -2.38 -13.83 7.49
N ASP A 46 -1.74 -13.44 8.61
CA ASP A 46 -1.18 -12.10 8.78
C ASP A 46 0.00 -11.85 7.85
N ALA A 47 0.80 -12.87 7.56
CA ALA A 47 1.89 -12.81 6.60
C ALA A 47 1.40 -12.46 5.20
N VAL A 48 0.32 -13.11 4.74
CA VAL A 48 -0.29 -12.82 3.43
C VAL A 48 -0.95 -11.44 3.44
N LYS A 49 -1.72 -11.12 4.49
CA LYS A 49 -2.37 -9.81 4.64
C LYS A 49 -1.37 -8.66 4.58
N ASP A 50 -0.28 -8.73 5.36
CA ASP A 50 0.75 -7.68 5.37
C ASP A 50 1.47 -7.60 4.01
N THR A 51 1.76 -8.74 3.37
CA THR A 51 2.37 -8.76 2.03
C THR A 51 1.49 -8.04 1.00
N VAL A 52 0.19 -8.32 0.99
CA VAL A 52 -0.78 -7.67 0.09
C VAL A 52 -0.88 -6.17 0.39
N LYS A 53 -0.98 -5.80 1.67
CA LYS A 53 -0.99 -4.39 2.10
C LYS A 53 0.26 -3.65 1.64
N LYS A 54 1.44 -4.20 1.90
CA LYS A 54 2.73 -3.61 1.51
C LYS A 54 2.91 -3.55 0.00
N THR A 55 2.36 -4.51 -0.74
CA THR A 55 2.33 -4.49 -2.21
C THR A 55 1.54 -3.27 -2.72
N ALA A 56 0.32 -3.06 -2.22
CA ALA A 56 -0.51 -1.91 -2.58
C ALA A 56 0.17 -0.58 -2.19
N GLN A 57 0.73 -0.51 -0.98
CA GLN A 57 1.46 0.67 -0.50
C GLN A 57 2.69 0.96 -1.35
N GLY A 58 3.44 -0.06 -1.75
CA GLY A 58 4.60 0.06 -2.63
C GLY A 58 4.25 0.61 -4.01
N ALA A 59 3.14 0.13 -4.58
CA ALA A 59 2.61 0.60 -5.84
C ALA A 59 2.27 2.10 -5.80
N ILE A 60 1.52 2.51 -4.78
CA ILE A 60 1.10 3.90 -4.56
C ILE A 60 2.32 4.78 -4.31
N ALA A 61 3.18 4.41 -3.34
CA ALA A 61 4.35 5.20 -2.97
C ALA A 61 5.28 5.46 -4.17
N THR A 62 5.52 4.42 -4.97
CA THR A 62 6.37 4.54 -6.16
C THR A 62 5.72 5.39 -7.24
N GLY A 63 4.42 5.18 -7.54
CA GLY A 63 3.68 5.99 -8.49
C GLY A 63 3.66 7.47 -8.09
N THR A 64 3.40 7.76 -6.82
CA THR A 64 3.39 9.10 -6.25
C THR A 64 4.76 9.75 -6.34
N ALA A 65 5.83 9.05 -5.97
CA ALA A 65 7.19 9.58 -6.04
C ALA A 65 7.55 9.99 -7.47
N ILE A 66 7.23 9.14 -8.45
CA ILE A 66 7.50 9.40 -9.87
C ILE A 66 6.65 10.55 -10.42
N ALA A 67 5.35 10.57 -10.12
CA ALA A 67 4.46 11.65 -10.55
C ALA A 67 4.90 13.01 -9.96
N THR A 68 5.25 13.01 -8.67
CA THR A 68 5.75 14.19 -7.95
C THR A 68 7.06 14.68 -8.57
N ALA A 69 8.03 13.79 -8.78
CA ALA A 69 9.31 14.12 -9.39
C ALA A 69 9.12 14.68 -10.81
N ASN A 70 8.28 14.07 -11.64
CA ASN A 70 7.98 14.57 -12.98
C ASN A 70 7.41 16.00 -12.94
N HIS A 71 6.48 16.28 -12.02
CA HIS A 71 5.91 17.63 -11.88
C HIS A 71 6.92 18.65 -11.35
N ILE A 72 7.79 18.28 -10.42
CA ILE A 72 8.89 19.14 -9.95
C ILE A 72 9.84 19.47 -11.11
N GLY A 73 10.23 18.47 -11.91
CA GLY A 73 11.11 18.65 -13.08
C GLY A 73 10.52 19.57 -14.16
N GLN A 74 9.20 19.64 -14.24
CA GLN A 74 8.47 20.53 -15.14
C GLN A 74 8.21 21.92 -14.54
N GLY A 75 8.67 22.20 -13.31
CA GLY A 75 8.39 23.44 -12.58
C GLY A 75 6.96 23.55 -12.01
N GLY A 76 6.17 22.47 -12.08
CA GLY A 76 4.78 22.40 -11.62
C GLY A 76 4.64 22.08 -10.14
N TRP A 77 5.12 22.96 -9.26
CA TRP A 77 5.13 22.74 -7.81
C TRP A 77 3.76 22.43 -7.18
N LEU A 78 2.70 23.13 -7.60
CA LEU A 78 1.35 22.85 -7.13
C LEU A 78 0.89 21.43 -7.53
N LYS A 79 1.17 21.02 -8.77
CA LYS A 79 0.86 19.65 -9.24
C LYS A 79 1.66 18.60 -8.49
N ALA A 80 2.92 18.89 -8.19
CA ALA A 80 3.78 18.02 -7.39
C ALA A 80 3.22 17.83 -5.98
N LEU A 81 2.81 18.91 -5.32
CA LEU A 81 2.17 18.84 -4.00
C LEU A 81 0.85 18.07 -4.05
N THR A 82 0.01 18.34 -5.05
CA THR A 82 -1.23 17.58 -5.24
C THR A 82 -0.97 16.09 -5.43
N ALA A 83 -0.02 15.71 -6.28
CA ALA A 83 0.34 14.32 -6.51
C ALA A 83 0.83 13.63 -5.22
N LEU A 84 1.68 14.32 -4.45
CA LEU A 84 2.14 13.86 -3.15
C LEU A 84 0.98 13.65 -2.17
N SER A 85 0.10 14.65 -2.03
CA SER A 85 -1.05 14.58 -1.13
C SER A 85 -2.01 13.45 -1.50
N VAL A 86 -2.32 13.27 -2.79
CA VAL A 86 -3.15 12.17 -3.28
C VAL A 86 -2.50 10.82 -2.98
N GLY A 87 -1.18 10.71 -3.14
CA GLY A 87 -0.43 9.52 -2.76
C GLY A 87 -0.53 9.18 -1.28
N MET A 88 -0.29 10.17 -0.42
CA MET A 88 -0.41 10.00 1.03
C MET A 88 -1.83 9.60 1.44
N ALA A 89 -2.85 10.24 0.85
CA ALA A 89 -4.25 9.87 1.05
C ALA A 89 -4.53 8.44 0.58
N GLY A 90 -3.95 8.02 -0.54
CA GLY A 90 -4.04 6.64 -1.04
C GLY A 90 -3.46 5.62 -0.07
N ILE A 91 -2.27 5.88 0.49
CA ILE A 91 -1.66 5.01 1.52
C ILE A 91 -2.56 4.94 2.76
N TYR A 92 -3.08 6.08 3.23
CA TYR A 92 -4.00 6.11 4.37
C TYR A 92 -5.29 5.33 4.08
N ALA A 93 -5.85 5.45 2.88
CA ALA A 93 -7.03 4.69 2.47
C ALA A 93 -6.79 3.18 2.50
N VAL A 94 -5.59 2.71 2.15
CA VAL A 94 -5.23 1.29 2.27
C VAL A 94 -5.26 0.83 3.73
N GLU A 95 -4.73 1.62 4.67
CA GLU A 95 -4.78 1.27 6.10
C GLU A 95 -6.24 1.25 6.62
N VAL A 96 -7.06 2.25 6.26
CA VAL A 96 -8.48 2.27 6.65
C VAL A 96 -9.26 1.08 6.09
N ILE A 97 -8.97 0.66 4.85
CA ILE A 97 -9.58 -0.54 4.25
C ILE A 97 -9.13 -1.79 5.01
N ASP A 98 -7.85 -1.88 5.37
CA ASP A 98 -7.28 -3.00 6.12
C ASP A 98 -7.93 -3.19 7.50
N GLU A 99 -8.14 -2.08 8.22
CA GLU A 99 -8.85 -2.04 9.51
C GLU A 99 -10.31 -2.45 9.35
N LYS A 100 -11.03 -1.89 8.37
CA LYS A 100 -12.44 -2.22 8.12
C LYS A 100 -12.63 -3.67 7.73
N LEU A 101 -11.70 -4.23 6.95
CA LEU A 101 -11.74 -5.64 6.59
C LEU A 101 -11.49 -6.52 7.82
N ALA A 102 -10.53 -6.17 8.68
CA ALA A 102 -10.27 -6.91 9.91
C ALA A 102 -11.52 -7.00 10.80
N ASN A 103 -12.15 -5.85 11.09
CA ASN A 103 -13.37 -5.79 11.90
C ASN A 103 -14.49 -6.63 11.29
N LYS A 104 -14.67 -6.56 9.98
CA LYS A 104 -15.73 -7.32 9.31
C LYS A 104 -15.50 -8.83 9.37
N TYR A 105 -14.24 -9.29 9.32
CA TYR A 105 -13.95 -10.71 9.50
C TYR A 105 -14.23 -11.18 10.94
N GLU A 106 -13.88 -10.37 11.94
CA GLU A 106 -14.20 -10.65 13.35
C GLU A 106 -15.72 -10.71 13.58
N GLU A 107 -16.48 -9.76 13.02
CA GLU A 107 -17.95 -9.77 13.08
C GLU A 107 -18.56 -11.06 12.50
N ILE A 108 -18.05 -11.53 11.36
CA ILE A 108 -18.52 -12.76 10.71
C ILE A 108 -18.16 -14.00 11.55
N GLU A 109 -16.96 -14.03 12.12
CA GLU A 109 -16.50 -15.14 12.97
C GLU A 109 -17.38 -15.28 14.21
N ASN A 110 -17.65 -14.16 14.90
CA ASN A 110 -18.54 -14.13 16.07
C ASN A 110 -19.98 -14.54 15.71
N GLN A 111 -20.52 -14.08 14.58
CA GLN A 111 -21.85 -14.47 14.12
C GLN A 111 -21.96 -15.98 13.83
N ASN A 112 -20.89 -16.59 13.31
CA ASN A 112 -20.89 -18.03 13.03
C ASN A 112 -20.79 -18.87 14.31
N GLU A 113 -20.04 -18.40 15.32
CA GLU A 113 -20.02 -19.04 16.64
C GLU A 113 -21.38 -18.99 17.33
N ASP A 114 -22.07 -17.85 17.28
CA ASP A 114 -23.42 -17.69 17.85
C ASP A 114 -24.46 -18.62 17.20
N ILE A 115 -24.34 -18.90 15.90
CA ILE A 115 -25.22 -19.84 15.17
C ILE A 115 -24.94 -21.29 15.59
N LEU A 116 -23.67 -21.68 15.73
CA LEU A 116 -23.29 -23.04 16.13
C LEU A 116 -23.77 -23.37 17.56
N ILE A 117 -23.72 -22.40 18.49
CA ILE A 117 -24.22 -22.58 19.86
C ILE A 117 -25.76 -22.72 19.91
N GLN A 118 -26.48 -22.19 18.91
CA GLN A 118 -27.94 -22.32 18.81
C GLN A 118 -28.39 -23.64 18.18
N GLU A 119 -27.57 -24.29 17.34
CA GLU A 119 -27.89 -25.60 16.76
C GLU A 119 -27.63 -26.78 17.72
N ASP A 120 -26.75 -26.60 18.73
CA ASP A 120 -26.38 -27.63 19.72
C ASP A 120 -27.28 -27.65 20.99
N ASN A 121 -28.33 -26.80 21.05
CA ASN A 121 -29.35 -26.77 22.12
C ASN A 121 -30.75 -27.15 21.61
#